data_AF-A0A972BQ43-F1
#
_entry.id   AF-A0A972BQ43-F1
#
_cell.length_a   1.000
_cell.length_b   1.000
_cell.length_c   1.000
_cell.angle_alpha   90.00
_cell.angle_beta   90.00
_cell.angle_gamma   90.00
#
_symmetry.space_group_name_H-M   'P 1'
#
loop_
_entity.id
_entity.type
_entity.pdbx_description
1 polymer ?
#
loop_
_entity_poly.entity_id
_entity_poly.type
_entity_poly.pdbx_seq_one_letter_code
_entity_poly.pdbx_strand_id
1 'polypeptide(L)'
;MSDRAYWPEGVERCSMGKFLAWLGVISIFLAWGGYGAYKILGTGIGVTGLDNYFGFGLWITFDLAVIALGAGAFFSGFLRYIMRVDDLKNVINLAVIVGFLCYSGAMMILVLDIGQPLRAWFGYWHPNVHSMLTEVIFCITCYCTVLIIEYVPLILENRKINENRFCHHLAHNFHVYMPLFAGIGTFLSFFHQGSLGGMYGVLFGRPFVFREGFFIWPWTFFLFISSAIACGPAFTMLCATLMETITGRKLLGYETKKLMGKISGLLLCFYMFFKLVDTYAWAKGILPGMGLTFDQMYNSEYGYGTIWLWGELLIGGLVPAVMLILPNVRNTPALLYTAAILAGVGVTINRFVFTVQALAIPVMPFDRWTTYIPNWAEWCTSLMIVAYGFFIMSLSYRYLPIFPQEVELNK
;
A
#
# COMPACT_ATOMS: atom_id res chain seq x y z
N MET A 1 7.84 -25.30 -27.42
CA MET A 1 9.09 -24.81 -26.83
C MET A 1 8.96 -24.82 -25.31
N SER A 2 9.95 -25.35 -24.60
CA SER A 2 9.96 -25.35 -23.13
C SER A 2 10.39 -23.98 -22.64
N ASP A 3 9.58 -23.32 -21.81
CA ASP A 3 9.86 -21.98 -21.24
C ASP A 3 11.01 -21.99 -20.22
N ARG A 4 11.55 -23.18 -19.91
CA ARG A 4 12.69 -23.41 -19.01
C ARG A 4 13.92 -22.56 -19.31
N ALA A 5 14.13 -22.19 -20.58
CA ALA A 5 15.26 -21.35 -20.96
C ALA A 5 15.23 -19.95 -20.30
N TYR A 6 14.05 -19.50 -19.86
CA TYR A 6 13.84 -18.19 -19.23
C TYR A 6 13.78 -18.26 -17.70
N TRP A 7 13.87 -19.45 -17.10
CA TRP A 7 13.85 -19.56 -15.64
C TRP A 7 15.19 -19.06 -15.05
N PRO A 8 15.18 -18.52 -13.82
CA PRO A 8 16.41 -18.21 -13.09
C PRO A 8 17.32 -19.45 -12.97
N GLU A 9 18.60 -19.23 -12.76
CA GLU A 9 19.56 -20.32 -12.68
C GLU A 9 19.39 -21.14 -11.39
N GLY A 10 19.46 -22.46 -11.50
CA GLY A 10 19.38 -23.37 -10.35
C GLY A 10 17.99 -23.53 -9.71
N VAL A 11 16.95 -22.89 -10.26
CA VAL A 11 15.58 -23.01 -9.72
C VAL A 11 14.68 -23.85 -10.60
N GLU A 12 13.77 -24.60 -9.96
CA GLU A 12 12.73 -25.35 -10.65
C GLU A 12 11.37 -24.68 -10.48
N ARG A 13 10.62 -24.58 -11.58
CA ARG A 13 9.27 -24.02 -11.61
C ARG A 13 8.25 -25.09 -12.00
N CYS A 14 6.97 -24.81 -11.70
CA CYS A 14 5.88 -25.69 -12.07
C CYS A 14 5.73 -25.82 -13.60
N SER A 15 5.06 -26.89 -14.06
CA SER A 15 4.82 -27.09 -15.50
C SER A 15 4.02 -25.94 -16.10
N MET A 16 4.25 -25.67 -17.40
CA MET A 16 3.59 -24.58 -18.12
C MET A 16 2.05 -24.70 -18.05
N GLY A 17 1.50 -25.91 -18.15
CA GLY A 17 0.05 -26.13 -18.04
C GLY A 17 -0.52 -25.73 -16.67
N LYS A 18 0.14 -26.09 -15.56
CA LYS A 18 -0.26 -25.67 -14.21
C LYS A 18 -0.18 -24.15 -14.05
N PHE A 19 0.86 -23.54 -14.60
CA PHE A 19 1.05 -22.10 -14.56
C PHE A 19 -0.01 -21.35 -15.37
N LEU A 20 -0.32 -21.81 -16.59
CA LEU A 20 -1.37 -21.22 -17.41
C LEU A 20 -2.75 -21.39 -16.80
N ALA A 21 -3.03 -22.52 -16.14
CA ALA A 21 -4.28 -22.70 -15.39
C ALA A 21 -4.41 -21.68 -14.24
N TRP A 22 -3.33 -21.48 -13.48
CA TRP A 22 -3.26 -20.45 -12.43
C TRP A 22 -3.49 -19.04 -12.99
N LEU A 23 -2.80 -18.67 -14.07
CA LEU A 23 -3.01 -17.39 -14.75
C LEU A 23 -4.41 -17.26 -15.36
N GLY A 24 -5.04 -18.37 -15.78
CA GLY A 24 -6.40 -18.40 -16.28
C GLY A 24 -7.41 -18.01 -15.19
N VAL A 25 -7.25 -18.53 -13.97
CA VAL A 25 -8.08 -18.14 -12.82
C VAL A 25 -7.92 -16.66 -12.50
N ILE A 26 -6.68 -16.16 -12.46
CA ILE A 26 -6.42 -14.72 -12.22
C ILE A 26 -7.03 -13.85 -13.33
N SER A 27 -6.91 -14.29 -14.59
CA SER A 27 -7.44 -13.59 -15.75
C SER A 27 -8.96 -13.41 -15.72
N ILE A 28 -9.71 -14.29 -15.04
CA ILE A 28 -11.17 -14.13 -14.86
C ILE A 28 -11.47 -12.86 -14.04
N PHE A 29 -10.73 -12.64 -12.94
CA PHE A 29 -10.90 -11.44 -12.12
C PHE A 29 -10.43 -10.17 -12.84
N LEU A 30 -9.34 -10.26 -13.62
CA LEU A 30 -8.90 -9.17 -14.50
C LEU A 30 -9.96 -8.81 -15.53
N ALA A 31 -10.58 -9.80 -16.18
CA ALA A 31 -11.65 -9.56 -17.15
C ALA A 31 -12.88 -8.96 -16.48
N TRP A 32 -13.24 -9.41 -15.27
CA TRP A 32 -14.40 -8.89 -14.55
C TRP A 32 -14.22 -7.42 -14.12
N GLY A 33 -13.07 -7.06 -13.55
CA GLY A 33 -12.83 -5.65 -13.25
C GLY A 33 -12.52 -4.82 -14.49
N GLY A 34 -11.97 -5.41 -15.55
CA GLY A 34 -11.83 -4.75 -16.86
C GLY A 34 -13.19 -4.38 -17.46
N TYR A 35 -14.20 -5.24 -17.29
CA TYR A 35 -15.59 -4.91 -17.62
C TYR A 35 -16.14 -3.77 -16.75
N GLY A 36 -15.85 -3.77 -15.45
CA GLY A 36 -16.18 -2.65 -14.56
C GLY A 36 -15.55 -1.34 -14.99
N ALA A 37 -14.25 -1.34 -15.28
CA ALA A 37 -13.50 -0.20 -15.79
C ALA A 37 -14.08 0.31 -17.11
N TYR A 38 -14.41 -0.59 -18.05
CA TYR A 38 -15.08 -0.22 -19.30
C TYR A 38 -16.43 0.48 -19.05
N LYS A 39 -17.24 -0.03 -18.13
CA LYS A 39 -18.52 0.59 -17.76
C LYS A 39 -18.32 1.97 -17.12
N ILE A 40 -17.39 2.11 -16.20
CA ILE A 40 -17.09 3.39 -15.54
C ILE A 40 -16.59 4.41 -16.56
N LEU A 41 -15.61 4.05 -17.39
CA LEU A 41 -15.04 4.96 -18.39
C LEU A 41 -16.03 5.30 -19.52
N GLY A 42 -16.92 4.38 -19.87
CA GLY A 42 -17.90 4.58 -20.94
C GLY A 42 -19.18 5.30 -20.51
N THR A 43 -19.65 5.09 -19.28
CA THR A 43 -20.92 5.66 -18.77
C THR A 43 -20.76 6.63 -17.60
N GLY A 44 -19.53 6.87 -17.14
CA GLY A 44 -19.20 7.76 -16.04
C GLY A 44 -19.19 7.09 -14.67
N ILE A 45 -18.71 7.81 -13.66
CA ILE A 45 -18.58 7.34 -12.27
C ILE A 45 -19.92 7.05 -11.59
N GLY A 46 -21.05 7.51 -12.14
CA GLY A 46 -22.39 7.25 -11.61
C GLY A 46 -22.82 5.77 -11.65
N VAL A 47 -22.02 4.88 -12.24
CA VAL A 47 -22.21 3.42 -12.15
C VAL A 47 -21.91 2.88 -10.76
N THR A 48 -21.22 3.65 -9.92
CA THR A 48 -20.68 3.23 -8.62
C THR A 48 -21.68 3.45 -7.49
N GLY A 49 -21.32 3.11 -6.26
CA GLY A 49 -22.10 3.45 -5.07
C GLY A 49 -21.82 4.86 -4.55
N LEU A 50 -20.97 5.64 -5.23
CA LEU A 50 -20.69 7.03 -4.87
C LEU A 50 -21.90 7.93 -5.14
N ASP A 51 -22.00 8.99 -4.35
CA ASP A 51 -23.05 9.99 -4.48
C ASP A 51 -22.52 11.39 -4.11
N ASN A 52 -23.40 12.39 -4.05
CA ASN A 52 -23.01 13.75 -3.72
C ASN A 52 -22.46 13.91 -2.29
N TYR A 53 -22.68 12.92 -1.42
CA TYR A 53 -22.21 12.90 -0.05
C TYR A 53 -20.88 12.14 0.08
N PHE A 54 -20.79 10.98 -0.57
CA PHE A 54 -19.63 10.12 -0.63
C PHE A 54 -18.94 10.26 -2.00
N GLY A 55 -18.11 11.30 -2.13
CA GLY A 55 -17.23 11.47 -3.28
C GLY A 55 -16.06 10.48 -3.29
N PHE A 56 -15.68 9.94 -2.13
CA PHE A 56 -14.73 8.84 -1.99
C PHE A 56 -15.39 7.67 -1.24
N GLY A 57 -15.08 6.46 -1.69
CA GLY A 57 -15.71 5.24 -1.21
C GLY A 57 -14.73 4.08 -1.06
N LEU A 58 -15.16 2.89 -1.47
CA LEU A 58 -14.42 1.64 -1.30
C LEU A 58 -13.09 1.67 -2.04
N TRP A 59 -13.07 2.05 -3.32
CA TRP A 59 -11.83 1.96 -4.10
C TRP A 59 -10.75 2.92 -3.61
N ILE A 60 -11.09 4.09 -3.04
CA ILE A 60 -10.09 5.03 -2.50
C ILE A 60 -9.61 4.51 -1.15
N THR A 61 -10.51 3.97 -0.34
CA THR A 61 -10.13 3.25 0.89
C THR A 61 -9.13 2.14 0.60
N PHE A 62 -9.43 1.33 -0.43
CA PHE A 62 -8.59 0.24 -0.88
C PHE A 62 -7.25 0.76 -1.44
N ASP A 63 -7.28 1.79 -2.27
CA ASP A 63 -6.11 2.45 -2.85
C ASP A 63 -5.15 2.93 -1.76
N LEU A 64 -5.64 3.75 -0.81
CA LEU A 64 -4.84 4.26 0.29
C LEU A 64 -4.29 3.15 1.19
N ALA A 65 -5.02 2.04 1.34
CA ALA A 65 -4.55 0.88 2.09
C ALA A 65 -3.42 0.16 1.34
N VAL A 66 -3.60 -0.10 0.03
CA VAL A 66 -2.60 -0.74 -0.82
C VAL A 66 -1.33 0.10 -0.93
N ILE A 67 -1.44 1.41 -1.09
CA ILE A 67 -0.30 2.34 -1.09
C ILE A 67 0.43 2.32 0.26
N ALA A 68 -0.30 2.30 1.38
CA ALA A 68 0.31 2.24 2.71
C ALA A 68 1.03 0.90 2.94
N LEU A 69 0.45 -0.21 2.49
CA LEU A 69 1.07 -1.54 2.56
C LEU A 69 2.28 -1.66 1.60
N GLY A 70 2.23 -1.00 0.45
CA GLY A 70 3.31 -0.93 -0.54
C GLY A 70 4.53 -0.13 -0.09
N ALA A 71 4.43 0.63 1.01
CA ALA A 71 5.53 1.42 1.57
C ALA A 71 6.76 0.59 1.99
N GLY A 72 6.62 -0.73 2.08
CA GLY A 72 7.74 -1.65 2.32
C GLY A 72 8.86 -1.52 1.29
N ALA A 73 8.56 -1.12 0.05
CA ALA A 73 9.53 -0.96 -1.03
C ALA A 73 10.58 0.12 -0.73
N PHE A 74 10.15 1.39 -0.63
CA PHE A 74 11.09 2.48 -0.35
C PHE A 74 11.72 2.33 1.04
N PHE A 75 10.95 1.89 2.04
CA PHE A 75 11.49 1.87 3.39
C PHE A 75 12.52 0.75 3.57
N SER A 76 12.30 -0.42 2.97
CA SER A 76 13.34 -1.47 2.94
C SER A 76 14.55 -1.06 2.09
N GLY A 77 14.33 -0.32 1.00
CA GLY A 77 15.39 0.29 0.20
C GLY A 77 16.22 1.31 0.99
N PHE A 78 15.56 2.21 1.72
CA PHE A 78 16.19 3.15 2.64
C PHE A 78 17.04 2.42 3.68
N LEU A 79 16.45 1.42 4.35
CA LEU A 79 17.18 0.65 5.37
C LEU A 79 18.39 -0.08 4.79
N ARG A 80 18.26 -0.65 3.59
CA ARG A 80 19.33 -1.41 2.94
C ARG A 80 20.45 -0.51 2.39
N TYR A 81 20.10 0.51 1.62
CA TYR A 81 21.05 1.31 0.84
C TYR A 81 21.59 2.51 1.62
N ILE A 82 20.77 3.14 2.46
CA ILE A 82 21.15 4.32 3.24
C ILE A 82 21.61 3.92 4.64
N MET A 83 20.80 3.13 5.36
CA MET A 83 21.13 2.68 6.72
C MET A 83 22.02 1.42 6.78
N ARG A 84 22.36 0.84 5.62
CA ARG A 84 23.27 -0.33 5.49
C ARG A 84 22.84 -1.57 6.29
N VAL A 85 21.55 -1.84 6.37
CA VAL A 85 21.03 -3.08 6.96
C VAL A 85 21.14 -4.23 5.94
N ASP A 86 22.24 -4.97 5.99
CA ASP A 86 22.57 -5.99 4.98
C ASP A 86 21.64 -7.21 4.97
N ASP A 87 21.02 -7.53 6.11
CA ASP A 87 20.07 -8.65 6.24
C ASP A 87 18.81 -8.48 5.35
N LEU A 88 18.51 -7.26 4.90
CA LEU A 88 17.41 -6.95 3.99
C LEU A 88 17.75 -7.17 2.51
N LYS A 89 19.02 -7.48 2.18
CA LYS A 89 19.44 -7.80 0.80
C LYS A 89 18.59 -8.90 0.17
N ASN A 90 18.12 -9.86 0.97
CA ASN A 90 17.38 -11.02 0.47
C ASN A 90 15.91 -10.71 0.13
N VAL A 91 15.37 -9.59 0.61
CA VAL A 91 13.96 -9.20 0.41
C VAL A 91 13.80 -7.98 -0.50
N ILE A 92 14.89 -7.26 -0.81
CA ILE A 92 14.81 -5.98 -1.51
C ILE A 92 14.13 -6.08 -2.88
N ASN A 93 14.44 -7.11 -3.67
CA ASN A 93 13.84 -7.32 -4.99
C ASN A 93 12.33 -7.54 -4.89
N LEU A 94 11.89 -8.36 -3.91
CA LEU A 94 10.47 -8.55 -3.65
C LEU A 94 9.81 -7.24 -3.19
N ALA A 95 10.46 -6.49 -2.30
CA ALA A 95 9.95 -5.23 -1.80
C ALA A 95 9.70 -4.23 -2.95
N VAL A 96 10.66 -4.08 -3.88
CA VAL A 96 10.53 -3.23 -5.07
C VAL A 96 9.35 -3.68 -5.95
N ILE A 97 9.21 -4.98 -6.22
CA ILE A 97 8.10 -5.49 -7.03
C ILE A 97 6.76 -5.22 -6.34
N VAL A 98 6.65 -5.51 -5.03
CA VAL A 98 5.43 -5.25 -4.27
C VAL A 98 5.09 -3.75 -4.29
N GLY A 99 6.08 -2.87 -4.08
CA GLY A 99 5.89 -1.42 -4.20
C GLY A 99 5.41 -1.00 -5.57
N PHE A 100 6.09 -1.46 -6.63
CA PHE A 100 5.68 -1.20 -8.01
C PHE A 100 4.22 -1.58 -8.23
N LEU A 101 3.81 -2.79 -7.83
CA LEU A 101 2.44 -3.28 -8.01
C LEU A 101 1.41 -2.48 -7.20
N CYS A 102 1.73 -2.10 -5.97
CA CYS A 102 0.86 -1.27 -5.14
C CYS A 102 0.65 0.10 -5.78
N TYR A 103 1.72 0.75 -6.26
CA TYR A 103 1.66 2.10 -6.82
C TYR A 103 1.13 2.15 -8.26
N SER A 104 1.47 1.19 -9.11
CA SER A 104 0.87 1.10 -10.44
C SER A 104 -0.61 0.68 -10.35
N GLY A 105 -0.95 -0.18 -9.39
CA GLY A 105 -2.32 -0.53 -9.03
C GLY A 105 -3.14 0.70 -8.61
N ALA A 106 -2.58 1.52 -7.73
CA ALA A 106 -3.16 2.80 -7.31
C ALA A 106 -3.45 3.72 -8.50
N MET A 107 -2.45 3.91 -9.37
CA MET A 107 -2.61 4.73 -10.58
C MET A 107 -3.74 4.24 -11.48
N MET A 108 -3.96 2.92 -11.59
CA MET A 108 -5.09 2.38 -12.34
C MET A 108 -6.44 2.72 -11.71
N ILE A 109 -6.57 2.71 -10.37
CA ILE A 109 -7.80 3.15 -9.70
C ILE A 109 -8.03 4.64 -9.92
N LEU A 110 -6.99 5.48 -9.78
CA LEU A 110 -7.11 6.92 -9.95
C LEU A 110 -7.61 7.31 -11.35
N VAL A 111 -7.22 6.57 -12.39
CA VAL A 111 -7.75 6.76 -13.75
C VAL A 111 -9.27 6.56 -13.81
N LEU A 112 -9.81 5.65 -13.01
CA LEU A 112 -11.26 5.40 -12.93
C LEU A 112 -11.97 6.44 -12.05
N ASP A 113 -11.32 6.87 -10.96
CA ASP A 113 -11.89 7.76 -9.94
C ASP A 113 -11.99 9.23 -10.39
N ILE A 114 -10.99 9.74 -11.13
CA ILE A 114 -10.92 11.16 -11.55
C ILE A 114 -12.12 11.58 -12.44
N GLY A 115 -12.85 10.63 -13.01
CA GLY A 115 -14.06 10.85 -13.81
C GLY A 115 -13.83 11.46 -15.20
N GLN A 116 -12.79 12.29 -15.38
CA GLN A 116 -12.32 12.81 -16.66
C GLN A 116 -10.83 12.49 -16.89
N PRO A 117 -10.46 11.21 -17.05
CA PRO A 117 -9.06 10.80 -17.15
C PRO A 117 -8.31 11.43 -18.34
N LEU A 118 -8.99 11.75 -19.44
CA LEU A 118 -8.40 12.46 -20.59
C LEU A 118 -7.88 13.86 -20.24
N ARG A 119 -8.33 14.45 -19.12
CA ARG A 119 -7.90 15.75 -18.61
C ARG A 119 -6.96 15.63 -17.41
N ALA A 120 -6.51 14.42 -17.04
CA ALA A 120 -5.60 14.23 -15.91
C ALA A 120 -4.28 15.01 -16.07
N TRP A 121 -3.82 15.24 -17.31
CA TRP A 121 -2.64 16.05 -17.60
C TRP A 121 -2.77 17.51 -17.15
N PHE A 122 -4.00 18.04 -17.04
CA PHE A 122 -4.25 19.44 -16.72
C PHE A 122 -3.72 19.84 -15.34
N GLY A 123 -3.80 18.92 -14.36
CA GLY A 123 -3.28 19.15 -13.00
C GLY A 123 -1.76 19.34 -12.94
N TYR A 124 -1.02 18.83 -13.94
CA TYR A 124 0.42 19.05 -14.04
C TYR A 124 0.76 20.41 -14.64
N TRP A 125 -0.07 20.90 -15.57
CA TRP A 125 0.17 22.19 -16.24
C TRP A 125 -0.37 23.39 -15.47
N HIS A 126 -1.47 23.20 -14.73
CA HIS A 126 -2.12 24.24 -13.92
C HIS A 126 -2.22 23.79 -12.45
N PRO A 127 -1.08 23.57 -11.77
CA PRO A 127 -1.07 23.09 -10.39
C PRO A 127 -1.66 24.13 -9.43
N ASN A 128 -2.59 23.69 -8.57
CA ASN A 128 -3.00 24.49 -7.42
C ASN A 128 -2.08 24.18 -6.24
N VAL A 129 -1.08 25.02 -6.02
CA VAL A 129 -0.05 24.81 -4.98
C VAL A 129 -0.58 24.84 -3.54
N HIS A 130 -1.84 25.24 -3.34
CA HIS A 130 -2.50 25.16 -2.03
C HIS A 130 -3.22 23.82 -1.80
N SER A 131 -3.32 22.98 -2.83
CA SER A 131 -3.96 21.67 -2.73
C SER A 131 -2.94 20.58 -2.45
N MET A 132 -3.14 19.85 -1.35
CA MET A 132 -2.35 18.64 -1.06
C MET A 132 -2.50 17.58 -2.17
N LEU A 133 -3.62 17.56 -2.90
CA LEU A 133 -3.80 16.66 -4.04
C LEU A 133 -2.86 16.98 -5.21
N THR A 134 -2.46 18.24 -5.38
CA THR A 134 -1.46 18.59 -6.39
C THR A 134 -0.12 17.93 -6.06
N GLU A 135 0.32 18.01 -4.81
CA GLU A 135 1.52 17.30 -4.36
C GLU A 135 1.40 15.78 -4.55
N VAL A 136 0.25 15.20 -4.20
CA VAL A 136 -0.02 13.76 -4.39
C VAL A 136 0.19 13.32 -5.84
N ILE A 137 -0.38 14.05 -6.81
CA ILE A 137 -0.31 13.72 -8.25
C ILE A 137 1.14 13.75 -8.77
N PHE A 138 1.93 14.75 -8.38
CA PHE A 138 3.34 14.82 -8.78
C PHE A 138 4.17 13.72 -8.10
N CYS A 139 4.04 13.58 -6.77
CA CYS A 139 4.86 12.63 -6.02
C CYS A 139 4.54 11.18 -6.40
N ILE A 140 3.27 10.80 -6.58
CA ILE A 140 2.91 9.43 -6.98
C ILE A 140 3.46 9.09 -8.37
N THR A 141 3.43 10.04 -9.31
CA THR A 141 3.87 9.83 -10.69
C THR A 141 5.38 9.75 -10.80
N CYS A 142 6.09 10.67 -10.16
CA CYS A 142 7.54 10.62 -10.06
C CYS A 142 8.00 9.36 -9.33
N TYR A 143 7.35 8.99 -8.22
CA TYR A 143 7.72 7.79 -7.47
C TYR A 143 7.42 6.50 -8.22
N CYS A 144 6.28 6.41 -8.94
CA CYS A 144 5.99 5.29 -9.82
C CYS A 144 7.07 5.14 -10.91
N THR A 145 7.59 6.26 -11.43
CA THR A 145 8.72 6.25 -12.38
C THR A 145 9.99 5.69 -11.74
N VAL A 146 10.29 6.08 -10.50
CA VAL A 146 11.42 5.52 -9.74
C VAL A 146 11.24 4.00 -9.55
N LEU A 147 10.05 3.54 -9.15
CA LEU A 147 9.77 2.11 -8.99
C LEU A 147 9.91 1.33 -10.31
N ILE A 148 9.54 1.93 -11.45
CA ILE A 148 9.79 1.34 -12.77
C ILE A 148 11.30 1.20 -13.01
N ILE A 149 12.08 2.25 -12.71
CA ILE A 149 13.55 2.24 -12.84
C ILE A 149 14.18 1.17 -11.93
N GLU A 150 13.66 0.97 -10.73
CA GLU A 150 14.14 -0.08 -9.81
C GLU A 150 13.70 -1.49 -10.25
N TYR A 151 12.55 -1.63 -10.90
CA TYR A 151 12.02 -2.92 -11.36
C TYR A 151 12.62 -3.41 -12.70
N VAL A 152 12.89 -2.50 -13.64
CA VAL A 152 13.44 -2.82 -14.97
C VAL A 152 14.73 -3.66 -14.91
N PRO A 153 15.72 -3.38 -14.05
CA PRO A 153 16.93 -4.19 -13.92
C PRO A 153 16.63 -5.66 -13.64
N LEU A 154 15.64 -5.97 -12.80
CA LEU A 154 15.24 -7.35 -12.52
C LEU A 154 14.72 -8.08 -13.76
N ILE A 155 14.08 -7.35 -14.68
CA ILE A 155 13.66 -7.88 -15.98
C ILE A 155 14.87 -8.12 -16.89
N LEU A 156 15.78 -7.15 -16.95
CA LEU A 156 16.97 -7.21 -17.80
C LEU A 156 17.97 -8.30 -17.36
N GLU A 157 18.00 -8.62 -16.06
CA GLU A 157 18.78 -9.70 -15.47
C GLU A 157 18.25 -11.11 -15.79
N ASN A 158 17.10 -11.23 -16.46
CA ASN A 158 16.65 -12.52 -16.96
C ASN A 158 17.74 -13.16 -17.83
N ARG A 159 17.99 -14.47 -17.63
CA ARG A 159 19.07 -15.22 -18.29
C ARG A 159 19.13 -15.00 -19.80
N LYS A 160 18.00 -14.98 -20.49
CA LYS A 160 17.94 -14.83 -21.95
C LYS A 160 18.05 -13.38 -22.41
N ILE A 161 17.54 -12.44 -21.63
CA ILE A 161 17.60 -11.00 -21.95
C ILE A 161 19.02 -10.47 -21.71
N ASN A 162 19.67 -10.95 -20.64
CA ASN A 162 21.02 -10.58 -20.26
C ASN A 162 22.11 -11.10 -21.23
N GLU A 163 21.78 -12.05 -22.12
CA GLU A 163 22.67 -12.45 -23.23
C GLU A 163 22.94 -11.29 -24.20
N ASN A 164 22.02 -10.31 -24.30
CA ASN A 164 22.22 -9.11 -25.09
C ASN A 164 23.14 -8.11 -24.37
N ARG A 165 24.26 -7.74 -25.00
CA ARG A 165 25.25 -6.78 -24.48
C ARG A 165 24.63 -5.44 -24.07
N PHE A 166 23.66 -4.94 -24.84
CA PHE A 166 22.97 -3.69 -24.51
C PHE A 166 22.18 -3.80 -23.20
N CYS A 167 21.39 -4.87 -23.06
CA CYS A 167 20.60 -5.14 -21.87
C CYS A 167 21.47 -5.33 -20.63
N HIS A 168 22.58 -6.07 -20.76
CA HIS A 168 23.56 -6.24 -19.68
C HIS A 168 24.16 -4.91 -19.22
N HIS A 169 24.60 -4.06 -20.16
CA HIS A 169 25.17 -2.76 -19.83
C HIS A 169 24.14 -1.82 -19.17
N LEU A 170 22.91 -1.84 -19.67
CA LEU A 170 21.81 -1.05 -19.11
C LEU A 170 21.47 -1.48 -17.67
N ALA A 171 21.35 -2.79 -17.42
CA ALA A 171 21.12 -3.32 -16.08
C ALA A 171 22.25 -2.94 -15.11
N HIS A 172 23.51 -3.08 -15.55
CA HIS A 172 24.67 -2.71 -14.75
C HIS A 172 24.66 -1.23 -14.36
N ASN A 173 24.37 -0.34 -15.31
CA ASN A 173 24.29 1.09 -15.04
C ASN A 173 23.20 1.42 -14.02
N PHE A 174 22.02 0.80 -14.11
CA PHE A 174 20.96 1.01 -13.13
C PHE A 174 21.37 0.58 -11.72
N HIS A 175 22.08 -0.53 -11.56
CA HIS A 175 22.59 -0.98 -10.26
C HIS A 175 23.57 0.00 -9.63
N VAL A 176 24.43 0.64 -10.43
CA VAL A 176 25.37 1.66 -9.95
C VAL A 176 24.63 2.85 -9.33
N TYR A 177 23.53 3.28 -9.96
CA TYR A 177 22.72 4.42 -9.49
C TYR A 177 21.59 4.03 -8.53
N MET A 178 21.46 2.76 -8.17
CA MET A 178 20.39 2.25 -7.30
C MET A 178 20.29 3.01 -5.96
N PRO A 179 21.39 3.35 -5.26
CA PRO A 179 21.30 4.12 -4.02
C PRO A 179 20.71 5.52 -4.20
N LEU A 180 20.98 6.17 -5.34
CA LEU A 180 20.41 7.48 -5.68
C LEU A 180 18.91 7.37 -5.90
N PHE A 181 18.46 6.39 -6.69
CA PHE A 181 17.04 6.15 -6.93
C PHE A 181 16.30 5.76 -5.64
N ALA A 182 16.90 4.93 -4.79
CA ALA A 182 16.33 4.59 -3.49
C ALA A 182 16.19 5.83 -2.58
N GLY A 183 17.15 6.76 -2.61
CA GLY A 183 17.09 8.02 -1.88
C GLY A 183 15.98 8.96 -2.40
N ILE A 184 15.92 9.15 -3.72
CA ILE A 184 14.85 9.93 -4.38
C ILE A 184 13.48 9.31 -4.10
N GLY A 185 13.37 7.99 -4.22
CA GLY A 185 12.14 7.24 -3.96
C GLY A 185 11.69 7.37 -2.52
N THR A 186 12.61 7.30 -1.56
CA THR A 186 12.30 7.53 -0.13
C THR A 186 11.76 8.94 0.11
N PHE A 187 12.40 9.95 -0.48
CA PHE A 187 11.95 11.34 -0.37
C PHE A 187 10.55 11.54 -0.98
N LEU A 188 10.35 11.10 -2.22
CA LEU A 188 9.06 11.24 -2.91
C LEU A 188 7.95 10.47 -2.20
N SER A 189 8.24 9.28 -1.69
CA SER A 189 7.26 8.47 -0.97
C SER A 189 6.91 9.07 0.39
N PHE A 190 7.87 9.67 1.10
CA PHE A 190 7.61 10.41 2.34
C PHE A 190 6.56 11.51 2.10
N PHE A 191 6.77 12.36 1.09
CA PHE A 191 5.83 13.43 0.79
C PHE A 191 4.49 12.89 0.30
N HIS A 192 4.48 11.91 -0.61
CA HIS A 192 3.23 11.32 -1.08
C HIS A 192 2.38 10.73 0.06
N GLN A 193 2.97 9.86 0.90
CA GLN A 193 2.28 9.25 2.05
C GLN A 193 1.82 10.34 3.03
N GLY A 194 2.63 11.37 3.20
CA GLY A 194 2.30 12.54 3.99
C GLY A 194 1.07 13.26 3.47
N SER A 195 1.09 13.69 2.21
CA SER A 195 0.01 14.49 1.62
C SER A 195 -1.30 13.72 1.51
N LEU A 196 -1.25 12.39 1.38
CA LEU A 196 -2.44 11.53 1.49
C LEU A 196 -3.10 11.59 2.88
N GLY A 197 -2.34 11.74 3.96
CA GLY A 197 -2.89 12.04 5.29
C GLY A 197 -3.21 13.51 5.48
N GLY A 198 -2.38 14.38 4.89
CA GLY A 198 -2.47 15.83 4.95
C GLY A 198 -3.77 16.35 4.37
N MET A 199 -4.19 15.83 3.22
CA MET A 199 -5.43 16.23 2.55
C MET A 199 -6.68 16.09 3.42
N TYR A 200 -6.70 15.12 4.35
CA TYR A 200 -7.79 14.99 5.33
C TYR A 200 -7.62 15.93 6.52
N GLY A 201 -6.38 16.06 7.02
CA GLY A 201 -6.08 16.89 8.19
C GLY A 201 -6.38 18.37 7.99
N VAL A 202 -6.31 18.86 6.75
CA VAL A 202 -6.61 20.26 6.40
C VAL A 202 -8.11 20.56 6.22
N LEU A 203 -8.99 19.56 6.30
CA LEU A 203 -10.44 19.74 6.12
C LEU A 203 -11.08 20.35 7.37
N PHE A 204 -10.93 21.66 7.57
CA PHE A 204 -11.53 22.39 8.70
C PHE A 204 -13.05 22.17 8.83
N GLY A 205 -13.75 22.05 7.69
CA GLY A 205 -15.19 21.75 7.66
C GLY A 205 -15.56 20.32 8.08
N ARG A 206 -14.59 19.45 8.37
CA ARG A 206 -14.79 18.05 8.80
C ARG A 206 -14.04 17.82 10.12
N PRO A 207 -14.62 18.22 11.27
CA PRO A 207 -13.98 18.17 12.59
C PRO A 207 -13.44 16.79 12.99
N PHE A 208 -14.00 15.71 12.43
CA PHE A 208 -13.55 14.34 12.69
C PHE A 208 -12.10 14.09 12.28
N VAL A 209 -11.75 14.51 11.06
CA VAL A 209 -10.41 14.29 10.47
C VAL A 209 -9.50 15.50 10.61
N PHE A 210 -10.08 16.68 10.84
CA PHE A 210 -9.31 17.91 11.01
C PHE A 210 -8.25 17.74 12.09
N ARG A 211 -7.00 18.07 11.73
CA ARG A 211 -5.87 18.11 12.66
C ARG A 211 -5.07 19.35 12.37
N GLU A 212 -4.69 20.04 13.43
CA GLU A 212 -3.63 21.04 13.37
C GLU A 212 -2.27 20.34 13.28
N GLY A 213 -1.18 21.09 13.13
CA GLY A 213 0.14 20.49 13.07
C GLY A 213 1.28 21.48 12.94
N PHE A 214 2.37 21.01 12.36
CA PHE A 214 3.58 21.79 12.19
C PHE A 214 3.50 22.61 10.90
N PHE A 215 3.44 23.94 11.05
CA PHE A 215 3.33 24.88 9.94
C PHE A 215 2.11 24.57 9.05
N ILE A 216 2.30 24.23 7.78
CA ILE A 216 1.21 23.86 6.86
C ILE A 216 0.83 22.37 6.93
N TRP A 217 1.61 21.54 7.62
CA TRP A 217 1.40 20.09 7.66
C TRP A 217 0.64 19.67 8.91
N PRO A 218 -0.59 19.13 8.77
CA PRO A 218 -1.34 18.61 9.91
C PRO A 218 -0.67 17.35 10.47
N TRP A 219 -0.93 16.99 11.73
CA TRP A 219 -0.35 15.77 12.32
C TRP A 219 -0.68 14.50 11.54
N THR A 220 -1.83 14.44 10.84
CA THR A 220 -2.19 13.32 9.96
C THR A 220 -1.19 13.09 8.84
N PHE A 221 -0.47 14.13 8.39
CA PHE A 221 0.61 14.01 7.42
C PHE A 221 1.68 13.05 7.92
N PHE A 222 2.23 13.31 9.11
CA PHE A 222 3.26 12.47 9.70
C PHE A 222 2.72 11.11 10.14
N LEU A 223 1.49 11.05 10.63
CA LEU A 223 0.85 9.80 11.06
C LEU A 223 0.65 8.84 9.89
N PHE A 224 0.25 9.31 8.71
CA PHE A 224 0.09 8.44 7.53
C PHE A 224 1.42 7.87 7.04
N ILE A 225 2.50 8.66 7.09
CA ILE A 225 3.86 8.18 6.78
C ILE A 225 4.26 7.10 7.78
N SER A 226 4.15 7.39 9.07
CA SER A 226 4.58 6.47 10.13
C SER A 226 3.78 5.16 10.13
N SER A 227 2.46 5.21 9.86
CA SER A 227 1.63 4.00 9.74
C SER A 227 2.03 3.15 8.52
N ALA A 228 2.36 3.80 7.40
CA ALA A 228 2.77 3.12 6.17
C ALA A 228 4.12 2.42 6.34
N ILE A 229 5.15 3.11 6.84
CA ILE A 229 6.48 2.49 7.07
C ILE A 229 6.44 1.41 8.16
N ALA A 230 5.53 1.51 9.12
CA ALA A 230 5.34 0.48 10.13
C ALA A 230 4.77 -0.82 9.53
N CYS A 231 3.78 -0.73 8.66
CA CYS A 231 3.10 -1.89 8.09
C CYS A 231 3.82 -2.46 6.85
N GLY A 232 4.56 -1.63 6.11
CA GLY A 232 5.20 -2.00 4.85
C GLY A 232 6.08 -3.26 4.90
N PRO A 233 7.10 -3.33 5.78
CA PRO A 233 7.95 -4.52 5.90
C PRO A 233 7.16 -5.78 6.30
N ALA A 234 6.22 -5.65 7.25
CA ALA A 234 5.34 -6.75 7.64
C ALA A 234 4.50 -7.26 6.46
N PHE A 235 3.99 -6.37 5.61
CA PHE A 235 3.25 -6.75 4.41
C PHE A 235 4.13 -7.47 3.38
N THR A 236 5.34 -6.95 3.08
CA THR A 236 6.28 -7.63 2.18
C THR A 236 6.64 -9.04 2.70
N MET A 237 6.81 -9.20 4.01
CA MET A 237 7.01 -10.50 4.64
C MET A 237 5.81 -11.44 4.45
N LEU A 238 4.58 -10.93 4.57
CA LEU A 238 3.36 -11.70 4.31
C LEU A 238 3.26 -12.11 2.84
N CYS A 239 3.57 -11.23 1.89
CA CYS A 239 3.63 -11.57 0.46
C CYS A 239 4.63 -12.71 0.21
N ALA A 240 5.84 -12.63 0.77
CA ALA A 240 6.83 -13.70 0.65
C ALA A 240 6.29 -15.03 1.21
N THR A 241 5.68 -14.98 2.40
CA THR A 241 5.14 -16.17 3.07
C THR A 241 3.98 -16.79 2.30
N LEU A 242 3.12 -15.96 1.69
CA LEU A 242 2.05 -16.42 0.82
C LEU A 242 2.62 -17.11 -0.43
N MET A 243 3.66 -16.53 -1.04
CA MET A 243 4.35 -17.14 -2.17
C MET A 243 4.97 -18.48 -1.80
N GLU A 244 5.63 -18.58 -0.65
CA GLU A 244 6.17 -19.86 -0.13
C GLU A 244 5.06 -20.91 0.05
N THR A 245 3.92 -20.49 0.58
CA THR A 245 2.76 -21.38 0.80
C THR A 245 2.18 -21.89 -0.51
N ILE A 246 2.01 -21.02 -1.51
CA ILE A 246 1.46 -21.37 -2.83
C ILE A 246 2.43 -22.26 -3.61
N THR A 247 3.73 -21.98 -3.51
CA THR A 247 4.75 -22.64 -4.33
C THR A 247 5.34 -23.89 -3.66
N GLY A 248 5.18 -24.03 -2.34
CA GLY A 248 5.81 -25.09 -1.54
C GLY A 248 7.33 -24.96 -1.43
N ARG A 249 7.90 -23.80 -1.79
CA ARG A 249 9.35 -23.51 -1.74
C ARG A 249 9.63 -22.52 -0.62
N LYS A 250 10.81 -22.60 -0.02
CA LYS A 250 11.32 -21.58 0.91
C LYS A 250 11.99 -20.46 0.12
N LEU A 251 11.55 -19.22 0.30
CA LEU A 251 12.01 -18.07 -0.48
C LEU A 251 12.82 -17.09 0.36
N LEU A 252 12.51 -16.99 1.66
CA LEU A 252 13.23 -16.15 2.61
C LEU A 252 13.61 -16.93 3.87
N GLY A 253 14.82 -16.66 4.37
CA GLY A 253 15.24 -17.14 5.69
C GLY A 253 14.33 -16.59 6.79
N TYR A 254 14.05 -17.43 7.79
CA TYR A 254 13.16 -17.02 8.89
C TYR A 254 13.76 -15.88 9.74
N GLU A 255 15.09 -15.77 9.83
CA GLU A 255 15.75 -14.63 10.48
C GLU A 255 15.42 -13.30 9.80
N THR A 256 15.41 -13.23 8.46
CA THR A 256 14.99 -12.03 7.72
C THR A 256 13.54 -11.69 8.03
N LYS A 257 12.64 -12.68 8.10
CA LYS A 257 11.23 -12.45 8.46
C LYS A 257 11.08 -11.89 9.88
N LYS A 258 11.83 -12.44 10.83
CA LYS A 258 11.88 -11.91 12.20
C LYS A 258 12.44 -10.50 12.24
N LEU A 259 13.46 -10.18 11.46
CA LEU A 259 14.00 -8.82 11.40
C LEU A 259 12.94 -7.84 10.88
N MET A 260 12.23 -8.17 9.80
CA MET A 260 11.14 -7.36 9.26
C MET A 260 10.03 -7.15 10.29
N GLY A 261 9.63 -8.22 10.99
CA GLY A 261 8.68 -8.14 12.09
C GLY A 261 9.15 -7.22 13.22
N LYS A 262 10.42 -7.32 13.63
CA LYS A 262 11.01 -6.45 14.67
C LYS A 262 10.98 -4.97 14.26
N ILE A 263 11.39 -4.67 13.03
CA ILE A 263 11.39 -3.30 12.48
C ILE A 263 9.96 -2.76 12.46
N SER A 264 9.02 -3.52 11.91
CA SER A 264 7.61 -3.15 11.89
C SER A 264 7.04 -2.92 13.29
N GLY A 265 7.35 -3.79 14.25
CA GLY A 265 6.90 -3.64 15.65
C GLY A 265 7.40 -2.37 16.31
N LEU A 266 8.69 -2.04 16.13
CA LEU A 266 9.28 -0.81 16.67
C LEU A 266 8.64 0.45 16.07
N LEU A 267 8.46 0.47 14.75
CA LEU A 267 7.81 1.58 14.06
C LEU A 267 6.33 1.69 14.40
N LEU A 268 5.66 0.56 14.61
CA LEU A 268 4.26 0.55 15.02
C LEU A 268 4.11 1.07 16.45
N CYS A 269 5.02 0.75 17.37
CA CYS A 269 5.05 1.39 18.69
C CYS A 269 5.23 2.92 18.60
N PHE A 270 6.14 3.38 17.74
CA PHE A 270 6.32 4.81 17.49
C PHE A 270 5.03 5.45 16.94
N TYR A 271 4.44 4.87 15.88
CA TYR A 271 3.17 5.33 15.31
C TYR A 271 2.07 5.36 16.37
N MET A 272 1.89 4.27 17.13
CA MET A 272 0.82 4.14 18.10
C MET A 272 0.94 5.14 19.24
N PHE A 273 2.16 5.43 19.70
CA PHE A 273 2.36 6.50 20.69
C PHE A 273 1.81 7.84 20.18
N PHE A 274 2.25 8.29 19.00
CA PHE A 274 1.81 9.56 18.45
C PHE A 274 0.34 9.55 18.03
N LYS A 275 -0.18 8.43 17.52
CA LYS A 275 -1.58 8.28 17.14
C LYS A 275 -2.51 8.36 18.36
N LEU A 276 -2.12 7.78 19.49
CA LEU A 276 -2.88 7.87 20.74
C LEU A 276 -2.88 9.30 21.28
N VAL A 277 -1.72 9.98 21.25
CA VAL A 277 -1.63 11.40 21.62
C VAL A 277 -2.48 12.27 20.71
N ASP A 278 -2.41 12.09 19.39
CA ASP A 278 -3.23 12.80 18.40
C ASP A 278 -4.74 12.58 18.65
N THR A 279 -5.13 11.33 18.87
CA THR A 279 -6.54 10.97 19.12
C THR A 279 -7.04 11.60 20.42
N TYR A 280 -6.21 11.62 21.46
CA TYR A 280 -6.53 12.28 22.73
C TYR A 280 -6.64 13.80 22.56
N ALA A 281 -5.67 14.43 21.91
CA ALA A 281 -5.64 15.87 21.65
C ALA A 281 -6.84 16.32 20.81
N TRP A 282 -7.24 15.51 19.82
CA TRP A 282 -8.45 15.73 19.05
C TRP A 282 -9.71 15.66 19.92
N ALA A 283 -9.86 14.57 20.70
CA ALA A 283 -11.06 14.34 21.49
C ALA A 283 -11.24 15.33 22.65
N LYS A 284 -10.14 15.83 23.22
CA LYS A 284 -10.15 16.73 24.40
C LYS A 284 -9.82 18.19 24.09
N GLY A 285 -9.24 18.49 22.94
CA GLY A 285 -8.88 19.83 22.51
C GLY A 285 -9.69 20.30 21.32
N ILE A 286 -9.46 19.68 20.16
CA ILE A 286 -10.02 20.13 18.88
C ILE A 286 -11.56 20.06 18.89
N LEU A 287 -12.15 18.90 19.23
CA LEU A 287 -13.61 18.75 19.22
C LEU A 287 -14.31 19.74 20.17
N PRO A 288 -13.94 19.83 21.48
CA PRO A 288 -14.58 20.80 22.38
C PRO A 288 -14.37 22.24 21.94
N GLY A 289 -13.20 22.58 21.38
CA GLY A 289 -12.91 23.90 20.82
C GLY A 289 -13.82 24.28 19.64
N MET A 290 -14.36 23.28 18.94
CA MET A 290 -15.34 23.43 17.86
C MET A 290 -16.80 23.26 18.33
N GLY A 291 -17.03 23.13 19.65
CA GLY A 291 -18.37 22.92 20.22
C GLY A 291 -18.94 21.51 20.00
N LEU A 292 -18.09 20.54 19.67
CA LEU A 292 -18.47 19.15 19.41
C LEU A 292 -17.96 18.22 20.51
N THR A 293 -18.59 17.06 20.63
CA THR A 293 -18.24 16.02 21.60
C THR A 293 -17.78 14.76 20.89
N PHE A 294 -17.03 13.92 21.60
CA PHE A 294 -16.54 12.64 21.08
C PHE A 294 -17.69 11.73 20.62
N ASP A 295 -18.77 11.62 21.40
CA ASP A 295 -19.88 10.71 21.09
C ASP A 295 -20.66 11.13 19.83
N GLN A 296 -20.71 12.43 19.53
CA GLN A 296 -21.33 12.93 18.30
C GLN A 296 -20.60 12.49 17.02
N MET A 297 -19.35 12.02 17.14
CA MET A 297 -18.53 11.58 16.01
C MET A 297 -18.76 10.12 15.63
N TYR A 298 -19.62 9.39 16.37
CA TYR A 298 -19.87 7.97 16.15
C TYR A 298 -21.37 7.69 16.16
N ASN A 299 -21.81 6.80 15.27
CA ASN A 299 -23.19 6.35 15.22
C ASN A 299 -23.28 4.89 14.78
N SER A 300 -23.58 4.01 15.73
CA SER A 300 -23.67 2.57 15.50
C SER A 300 -24.85 2.16 14.64
N GLU A 301 -25.95 2.93 14.63
CA GLU A 301 -27.15 2.61 13.82
C GLU A 301 -26.85 2.69 12.32
N TYR A 302 -25.93 3.57 11.93
CA TYR A 302 -25.49 3.77 10.55
C TYR A 302 -24.24 2.97 10.18
N GLY A 303 -23.72 2.15 11.12
CA GLY A 303 -22.53 1.33 10.92
C GLY A 303 -21.19 2.03 11.22
N TYR A 304 -21.20 3.24 11.79
CA TYR A 304 -20.01 4.06 12.08
C TYR A 304 -19.77 4.22 13.58
N GLY A 305 -19.89 3.13 14.33
CA GLY A 305 -19.70 3.12 15.79
C GLY A 305 -18.23 3.24 16.21
N THR A 306 -18.01 3.41 17.52
CA THR A 306 -16.67 3.50 18.15
C THR A 306 -15.83 2.23 17.96
N ILE A 307 -16.43 1.12 17.53
CA ILE A 307 -15.74 -0.14 17.23
C ILE A 307 -14.65 0.03 16.17
N TRP A 308 -14.82 0.94 15.20
CA TRP A 308 -13.80 1.19 14.19
C TRP A 308 -12.56 1.86 14.78
N LEU A 309 -12.76 2.85 15.65
CA LEU A 309 -11.66 3.51 16.36
C LEU A 309 -10.91 2.51 17.25
N TRP A 310 -11.62 1.77 18.10
CA TRP A 310 -10.97 0.85 19.03
C TRP A 310 -10.40 -0.38 18.33
N GLY A 311 -11.05 -0.84 17.26
CA GLY A 311 -10.53 -1.88 16.38
C GLY A 311 -9.21 -1.46 15.73
N GLU A 312 -9.13 -0.24 15.22
CA GLU A 312 -7.87 0.32 14.71
C GLU A 312 -6.82 0.43 15.82
N LEU A 313 -7.12 1.14 16.91
CA LEU A 313 -6.12 1.51 17.91
C LEU A 313 -5.63 0.32 18.74
N LEU A 314 -6.55 -0.57 19.16
CA LEU A 314 -6.21 -1.68 20.04
C LEU A 314 -5.85 -2.93 19.24
N ILE A 315 -6.78 -3.42 18.42
CA ILE A 315 -6.64 -4.72 17.73
C ILE A 315 -5.64 -4.61 16.57
N GLY A 316 -5.76 -3.56 15.76
CA GLY A 316 -4.91 -3.34 14.60
C GLY A 316 -3.61 -2.56 14.88
N GLY A 317 -3.51 -1.93 16.05
CA GLY A 317 -2.41 -1.03 16.41
C GLY A 317 -1.58 -1.56 17.57
N LEU A 318 -2.11 -1.45 18.78
CA LEU A 318 -1.37 -1.77 20.01
C LEU A 318 -1.02 -3.25 20.14
N VAL A 319 -1.97 -4.15 19.87
CA VAL A 319 -1.76 -5.60 19.93
C VAL A 319 -0.61 -6.05 19.01
N PRO A 320 -0.63 -5.77 17.70
CA PRO A 320 0.46 -6.17 16.82
C PRO A 320 1.78 -5.46 17.16
N ALA A 321 1.76 -4.23 17.66
CA ALA A 321 2.98 -3.52 18.07
C ALA A 321 3.71 -4.28 19.19
N VAL A 322 2.97 -4.69 20.22
CA VAL A 322 3.51 -5.49 21.33
C VAL A 322 3.93 -6.88 20.85
N MET A 323 3.08 -7.56 20.09
CA MET A 323 3.36 -8.91 19.57
C MET A 323 4.65 -8.97 18.74
N LEU A 324 4.89 -7.98 17.88
CA LEU A 324 6.05 -7.95 17.00
C LEU A 324 7.36 -7.59 17.71
N ILE A 325 7.32 -6.90 18.85
CA ILE A 325 8.50 -6.59 19.65
C ILE A 325 8.93 -7.80 20.50
N LEU A 326 7.97 -8.50 21.10
CA LEU A 326 8.22 -9.62 22.00
C LEU A 326 8.93 -10.79 21.27
N PRO A 327 10.16 -11.16 21.67
CA PRO A 327 10.92 -12.21 20.99
C PRO A 327 10.19 -13.56 20.95
N ASN A 328 9.53 -13.96 22.04
CA ASN A 328 8.82 -15.24 22.14
C ASN A 328 7.68 -15.35 21.11
N VAL A 329 6.98 -14.24 20.88
CA VAL A 329 5.87 -14.16 19.93
C VAL A 329 6.43 -14.14 18.50
N ARG A 330 7.42 -13.27 18.25
CA ARG A 330 8.06 -13.13 16.93
C ARG A 330 8.79 -14.38 16.45
N ASN A 331 9.31 -15.20 17.37
CA ASN A 331 9.97 -16.47 17.07
C ASN A 331 8.97 -17.58 16.70
N THR A 332 7.68 -17.37 16.91
CA THR A 332 6.62 -18.32 16.57
C THR A 332 5.98 -17.90 15.23
N PRO A 333 6.13 -18.67 14.14
CA PRO A 333 5.66 -18.25 12.81
C PRO A 333 4.19 -17.84 12.75
N ALA A 334 3.30 -18.64 13.35
CA ALA A 334 1.88 -18.35 13.37
C ALA A 334 1.58 -16.98 14.01
N LEU A 335 2.19 -16.69 15.16
CA LEU A 335 1.95 -15.44 15.88
C LEU A 335 2.58 -14.23 15.18
N LEU A 336 3.76 -14.40 14.56
CA LEU A 336 4.39 -13.37 13.73
C LEU A 336 3.48 -12.96 12.56
N TYR A 337 2.95 -13.94 11.83
CA TYR A 337 2.08 -13.67 10.68
C TYR A 337 0.72 -13.11 11.12
N THR A 338 0.15 -13.61 12.22
CA THR A 338 -1.07 -13.03 12.80
C THR A 338 -0.86 -11.56 13.15
N ALA A 339 0.23 -11.20 13.82
CA ALA A 339 0.52 -9.81 14.17
C ALA A 339 0.69 -8.92 12.92
N ALA A 340 1.37 -9.43 11.88
CA ALA A 340 1.49 -8.71 10.61
C ALA A 340 0.14 -8.49 9.91
N ILE A 341 -0.75 -9.50 9.93
CA ILE A 341 -2.11 -9.39 9.37
C ILE A 341 -2.92 -8.36 10.16
N LEU A 342 -2.87 -8.41 11.50
CA LEU A 342 -3.56 -7.44 12.35
C LEU A 342 -3.09 -6.01 12.08
N ALA A 343 -1.79 -5.78 11.90
CA ALA A 343 -1.25 -4.46 11.54
C ALA A 343 -1.80 -3.99 10.17
N GLY A 344 -1.82 -4.87 9.17
CA GLY A 344 -2.38 -4.55 7.86
C GLY A 344 -3.89 -4.27 7.88
N VAL A 345 -4.65 -5.02 8.68
CA VAL A 345 -6.07 -4.74 8.92
C VAL A 345 -6.25 -3.41 9.64
N GLY A 346 -5.41 -3.12 10.65
CA GLY A 346 -5.42 -1.86 11.38
C GLY A 346 -5.22 -0.65 10.48
N VAL A 347 -4.20 -0.68 9.61
CA VAL A 347 -3.98 0.43 8.66
C VAL A 347 -5.12 0.55 7.65
N THR A 348 -5.74 -0.56 7.24
CA THR A 348 -6.89 -0.56 6.33
C THR A 348 -8.12 0.07 6.99
N ILE A 349 -8.40 -0.26 8.26
CA ILE A 349 -9.47 0.38 9.04
C ILE A 349 -9.19 1.88 9.18
N ASN A 350 -7.94 2.27 9.47
CA ASN A 350 -7.57 3.68 9.51
C ASN A 350 -7.92 4.39 8.20
N ARG A 351 -7.58 3.79 7.04
CA ARG A 351 -7.93 4.40 5.75
C ARG A 351 -9.44 4.52 5.57
N PHE A 352 -10.20 3.49 5.92
CA PHE A 352 -11.68 3.53 5.88
C PHE A 352 -12.27 4.65 6.76
N VAL A 353 -11.71 4.83 7.97
CA VAL A 353 -12.15 5.85 8.92
C VAL A 353 -11.97 7.25 8.33
N PHE A 354 -10.84 7.50 7.67
CA PHE A 354 -10.55 8.80 7.05
C PHE A 354 -11.31 9.03 5.74
N THR A 355 -11.58 8.00 4.94
CA THR A 355 -12.21 8.12 3.62
C THR A 355 -13.73 8.11 3.67
N VAL A 356 -14.32 7.19 4.44
CA VAL A 356 -15.76 6.93 4.41
C VAL A 356 -16.42 7.45 5.68
N GLN A 357 -15.97 7.00 6.86
CA GLN A 357 -16.62 7.41 8.12
C GLN A 357 -16.55 8.93 8.33
N ALA A 358 -15.42 9.55 7.99
CA ALA A 358 -15.26 11.00 8.06
C ALA A 358 -16.32 11.77 7.25
N LEU A 359 -16.72 11.22 6.09
CA LEU A 359 -17.73 11.84 5.24
C LEU A 359 -19.12 11.63 5.83
N ALA A 360 -19.42 10.46 6.41
CA ALA A 360 -20.72 10.08 6.98
C ALA A 360 -21.24 11.01 8.10
N ILE A 361 -20.36 11.77 8.73
CA ILE A 361 -20.68 12.62 9.89
C ILE A 361 -21.36 13.91 9.45
N PRO A 362 -22.54 14.26 10.00
CA PRO A 362 -23.22 15.51 9.70
C PRO A 362 -22.40 16.73 10.10
N VAL A 363 -22.27 17.69 9.19
CA VAL A 363 -21.54 18.95 9.45
C VAL A 363 -22.44 20.18 9.45
N MET A 364 -23.71 20.02 9.07
CA MET A 364 -24.71 21.10 9.08
C MET A 364 -25.88 20.73 10.02
N PRO A 365 -26.54 21.71 10.66
CA PRO A 365 -27.63 21.43 11.62
C PRO A 365 -28.82 20.67 11.05
N PHE A 366 -29.03 20.74 9.73
CA PHE A 366 -30.12 20.06 9.01
C PHE A 366 -29.66 18.78 8.30
N ASP A 367 -28.38 18.45 8.39
CA ASP A 367 -27.82 17.24 7.80
C ASP A 367 -28.03 16.04 8.74
N ARG A 368 -28.00 14.83 8.17
CA ARG A 368 -28.19 13.58 8.91
C ARG A 368 -27.11 12.60 8.56
N TRP A 369 -26.87 11.66 9.46
CA TRP A 369 -25.99 10.54 9.18
C TRP A 369 -26.48 9.81 7.93
N THR A 370 -25.54 9.37 7.12
CA THR A 370 -25.81 8.58 5.92
C THR A 370 -24.85 7.42 5.82
N THR A 371 -25.29 6.35 5.18
CA THR A 371 -24.53 5.11 5.03
C THR A 371 -24.10 4.96 3.58
N TYR A 372 -22.82 4.66 3.42
CA TYR A 372 -22.23 4.30 2.15
C TYR A 372 -22.21 2.77 1.98
N ILE A 373 -22.69 2.30 0.84
CA ILE A 373 -22.67 0.88 0.47
C ILE A 373 -22.00 0.75 -0.89
N PRO A 374 -20.79 0.16 -0.98
CA PRO A 374 -20.15 -0.06 -2.26
C PRO A 374 -20.92 -1.05 -3.10
N ASN A 375 -20.97 -0.80 -4.41
CA ASN A 375 -21.65 -1.68 -5.34
C ASN A 375 -20.66 -2.55 -6.13
N TRP A 376 -21.20 -3.37 -7.06
CA TRP A 376 -20.41 -4.32 -7.84
C TRP A 376 -19.27 -3.67 -8.63
N ALA A 377 -19.42 -2.43 -9.10
CA ALA A 377 -18.44 -1.76 -9.96
C ALA A 377 -17.18 -1.40 -9.18
N GLU A 378 -17.34 -1.04 -7.92
CA GLU A 378 -16.23 -0.72 -7.02
C GLU A 378 -15.52 -2.00 -6.55
N TRP A 379 -16.29 -3.04 -6.23
CA TRP A 379 -15.72 -4.35 -5.86
C TRP A 379 -14.94 -4.99 -7.02
N CYS A 380 -15.50 -5.02 -8.23
CA CYS A 380 -14.84 -5.69 -9.34
C CYS A 380 -13.56 -4.97 -9.77
N THR A 381 -13.54 -3.63 -9.76
CA THR A 381 -12.33 -2.85 -10.08
C THR A 381 -11.26 -2.96 -9.00
N SER A 382 -11.64 -2.96 -7.71
CA SER A 382 -10.71 -3.20 -6.60
C SER A 382 -10.09 -4.61 -6.68
N LEU A 383 -10.90 -5.64 -6.98
CA LEU A 383 -10.42 -7.01 -7.17
C LEU A 383 -9.54 -7.16 -8.43
N MET A 384 -9.78 -6.36 -9.48
CA MET A 384 -8.88 -6.33 -10.64
C MET A 384 -7.48 -5.84 -10.27
N ILE A 385 -7.33 -4.90 -9.34
CA ILE A 385 -6.00 -4.47 -8.88
C ILE A 385 -5.28 -5.60 -8.15
N VAL A 386 -5.99 -6.33 -7.29
CA VAL A 386 -5.46 -7.53 -6.64
C VAL A 386 -5.03 -8.55 -7.68
N ALA A 387 -5.91 -8.86 -8.64
CA ALA A 387 -5.65 -9.79 -9.72
C ALA A 387 -4.45 -9.36 -10.60
N TYR A 388 -4.33 -8.07 -10.90
CA TYR A 388 -3.18 -7.49 -11.59
C TYR A 388 -1.88 -7.73 -10.81
N GLY A 389 -1.90 -7.47 -9.50
CA GLY A 389 -0.78 -7.75 -8.61
C GLY A 389 -0.36 -9.22 -8.65
N PHE A 390 -1.32 -10.14 -8.50
CA PHE A 390 -1.06 -11.59 -8.60
C PHE A 390 -0.56 -11.99 -9.98
N PHE A 391 -1.10 -11.41 -11.06
CA PHE A 391 -0.72 -11.73 -12.43
C PHE A 391 0.74 -11.36 -12.70
N ILE A 392 1.11 -10.11 -12.42
CA ILE A 392 2.48 -9.63 -12.63
C ILE A 392 3.43 -10.34 -11.69
N MET A 393 3.12 -10.46 -10.39
CA MET A 393 3.97 -11.19 -9.44
C MET A 393 4.20 -12.65 -9.85
N SER A 394 3.18 -13.33 -10.40
CA SER A 394 3.30 -14.70 -10.90
C SER A 394 4.26 -14.81 -12.08
N LEU A 395 4.22 -13.84 -13.00
CA LEU A 395 5.18 -13.75 -14.11
C LEU A 395 6.59 -13.42 -13.61
N SER A 396 6.71 -12.44 -12.70
CA SER A 396 7.98 -12.05 -12.09
C SER A 396 8.61 -13.24 -11.39
N TYR A 397 7.86 -13.99 -10.57
CA TYR A 397 8.39 -15.14 -9.84
C TYR A 397 8.83 -16.30 -10.76
N ARG A 398 8.13 -16.50 -11.87
CA ARG A 398 8.47 -17.56 -12.82
C ARG A 398 9.75 -17.28 -13.59
N TYR A 399 9.98 -16.02 -13.97
CA TYR A 399 11.03 -15.67 -14.94
C TYR A 399 12.16 -14.80 -14.38
N LEU A 400 11.97 -14.10 -13.26
CA LEU A 400 12.95 -13.14 -12.75
C LEU A 400 13.67 -13.67 -11.49
N PRO A 401 14.94 -13.27 -11.27
CA PRO A 401 15.70 -13.66 -10.08
C PRO A 401 15.28 -12.83 -8.85
N ILE A 402 14.07 -13.07 -8.34
CA ILE A 402 13.53 -12.29 -7.20
C ILE A 402 14.24 -12.64 -5.89
N PHE A 403 14.54 -13.91 -5.65
CA PHE A 403 15.01 -14.38 -4.34
C PHE A 403 16.45 -14.92 -4.43
N PRO A 404 17.45 -14.16 -3.97
CA PRO A 404 18.86 -14.57 -4.07
C PRO A 404 19.19 -15.89 -3.36
N GLN A 405 18.44 -16.21 -2.28
CA GLN A 405 18.70 -17.38 -1.42
C GLN A 405 17.83 -18.59 -1.78
N GLU A 406 16.97 -18.51 -2.80
CA GLU A 406 15.99 -19.57 -3.10
C GLU A 406 16.67 -20.93 -3.31
N VAL A 407 17.76 -20.97 -4.08
CA VAL A 407 18.49 -22.20 -4.37
C VAL A 407 19.07 -22.80 -3.08
N GLU A 408 19.68 -21.99 -2.22
CA GLU A 408 20.31 -22.46 -0.97
C GLU A 408 19.30 -23.01 0.03
N LEU A 409 18.11 -22.43 0.11
CA LEU A 409 17.07 -22.81 1.07
C LEU A 409 16.28 -24.07 0.70
N ASN A 410 16.36 -24.54 -0.55
CA ASN A 410 15.61 -25.68 -1.08
C ASN A 410 16.51 -26.81 -1.63
N LYS A 411 17.78 -26.82 -1.24
CA LYS A 411 18.71 -27.92 -1.53
C LYS A 411 18.35 -29.20 -0.79
#